data_AF-A0A3B8X975-F1
#
_entry.id   AF-A0A3B8X975-F1
#
_cell.length_a   1.000
_cell.length_b   1.000
_cell.length_c   1.000
_cell.angle_alpha   90.00
_cell.angle_beta   90.00
_cell.angle_gamma   90.00
#
_symmetry.space_group_name_H-M   'P 1'
#
loop_
_entity.id
_entity.type
_entity.pdbx_description
1 polymer ?
#
loop_
_entity_poly.entity_id
_entity_poly.type
_entity_poly.pdbx_seq_one_letter_code
_entity_poly.pdbx_strand_id
1 'polypeptide(L)'
;MREIAGVLFILAGLLGGLAVASHAGSILAGLQGWLVSSFGRAWFVPVAAVIALGAYMLWPRAPRPRVLDVLAGTIAVIALVGLFGLAAQAGGSAGRAIDDVMVGLAGTWGAWALLVAGLVIGLIVTIHFSPGALIATVVKTMQAAFAERRRLERLVAAPTDQTKGAVKTTP
;
A
#
# COMPACT_ATOMS: atom_id res chain seq x y z
N MET A 1 -10.67 2.70 -27.61
CA MET A 1 -11.47 2.23 -26.46
C MET A 1 -10.63 1.87 -25.24
N ARG A 2 -9.57 1.03 -25.34
CA ARG A 2 -8.75 0.61 -24.18
C ARG A 2 -8.12 1.78 -23.41
N GLU A 3 -7.56 2.75 -24.13
CA GLU A 3 -6.93 3.94 -23.54
C GLU A 3 -7.93 4.83 -22.81
N ILE A 4 -9.10 5.07 -23.42
CA ILE A 4 -10.19 5.87 -22.81
C ILE A 4 -10.65 5.21 -21.50
N ALA A 5 -10.88 3.90 -21.50
CA ALA A 5 -11.26 3.17 -20.29
C ALA A 5 -10.17 3.26 -19.21
N GLY A 6 -8.89 3.11 -19.58
CA GLY A 6 -7.80 3.22 -18.62
C GLY A 6 -7.65 4.62 -18.02
N VAL A 7 -7.86 5.67 -18.82
CA VAL A 7 -7.86 7.05 -18.31
C VAL A 7 -9.03 7.25 -17.35
N LEU A 8 -10.22 6.76 -17.70
CA LEU A 8 -11.40 6.85 -16.83
C LEU A 8 -11.18 6.10 -15.51
N PHE A 9 -10.53 4.94 -15.52
CA PHE A 9 -10.19 4.20 -14.29
C PHE A 9 -9.20 4.97 -13.42
N ILE A 10 -8.12 5.50 -13.99
CA ILE A 10 -7.16 6.32 -13.23
C ILE A 10 -7.88 7.53 -12.62
N LEU A 11 -8.72 8.21 -13.41
CA LEU A 11 -9.46 9.39 -12.97
C LEU A 11 -10.45 9.04 -11.86
N ALA A 12 -11.16 7.92 -11.96
CA ALA A 12 -12.05 7.41 -10.92
C ALA A 12 -11.29 7.08 -9.62
N GLY A 13 -10.12 6.43 -9.72
CA GLY A 13 -9.27 6.14 -8.57
C GLY A 13 -8.75 7.41 -7.89
N LEU A 14 -8.27 8.37 -8.68
CA LEU A 14 -7.82 9.68 -8.17
C LEU A 14 -8.96 10.45 -7.52
N LEU A 15 -10.17 10.44 -8.10
CA LEU A 15 -11.36 11.05 -7.50
C LEU A 15 -11.73 10.39 -6.18
N GLY A 16 -11.65 9.05 -6.10
CA GLY A 16 -11.89 8.32 -4.86
C GLY A 16 -10.87 8.65 -3.76
N GLY A 17 -9.58 8.72 -4.10
CA GLY A 17 -8.54 9.15 -3.17
C GLY A 17 -8.69 10.60 -2.73
N LEU A 18 -9.01 11.49 -3.67
CA LEU A 18 -9.26 12.90 -3.40
C LEU A 18 -10.49 13.09 -2.51
N ALA A 19 -11.57 12.32 -2.74
CA ALA A 19 -12.77 12.35 -1.92
C ALA A 19 -12.48 12.10 -0.44
N VAL A 20 -11.64 11.10 -0.15
CA VAL A 20 -11.25 10.79 1.23
C VAL A 20 -10.33 11.86 1.82
N ALA A 21 -9.41 12.40 1.02
CA ALA A 21 -8.41 13.37 1.49
C ALA A 21 -8.96 14.78 1.69
N SER A 22 -9.94 15.20 0.88
CA SER A 22 -10.35 16.62 0.82
C SER A 22 -11.49 16.99 1.77
N HIS A 23 -12.20 16.03 2.38
CA HIS A 23 -13.32 16.27 3.32
C HIS A 23 -14.33 17.35 2.85
N ALA A 24 -14.40 17.63 1.54
CA ALA A 24 -15.13 18.75 0.98
C ALA A 24 -16.62 18.38 0.83
N GLY A 25 -17.51 19.24 1.31
CA GLY A 25 -18.97 19.03 1.38
C GLY A 25 -19.72 19.05 0.05
N SER A 26 -19.35 18.18 -0.89
CA SER A 26 -19.90 18.06 -2.25
C SER A 26 -20.25 16.60 -2.59
N ILE A 27 -20.58 16.26 -3.85
CA ILE A 27 -20.79 14.90 -4.38
C ILE A 27 -19.66 13.92 -3.96
N LEU A 28 -18.45 14.45 -3.77
CA LEU A 28 -17.31 13.72 -3.19
C LEU A 28 -17.59 13.16 -1.79
N ALA A 29 -18.41 13.80 -0.96
CA ALA A 29 -18.80 13.32 0.36
C ALA A 29 -19.62 12.02 0.28
N GLY A 30 -20.48 11.88 -0.74
CA GLY A 30 -21.21 10.64 -1.00
C GLY A 30 -20.27 9.48 -1.37
N LEU A 31 -19.30 9.76 -2.25
CA LEU A 31 -18.27 8.78 -2.65
C LEU A 31 -17.36 8.42 -1.47
N GLN A 32 -16.92 9.41 -0.69
CA GLN A 32 -16.12 9.22 0.52
C GLN A 32 -16.89 8.36 1.54
N GLY A 33 -18.16 8.71 1.82
CA GLY A 33 -19.00 7.96 2.74
C GLY A 33 -19.19 6.52 2.30
N TRP A 34 -19.43 6.28 1.01
CA TRP A 34 -19.51 4.94 0.45
C TRP A 34 -18.18 4.17 0.60
N LEU A 35 -17.04 4.79 0.26
CA LEU A 35 -15.71 4.16 0.35
C LEU A 35 -15.38 3.79 1.81
N VAL A 36 -15.59 4.72 2.74
CA VAL A 36 -15.26 4.54 4.16
C VAL A 36 -16.24 3.57 4.81
N SER A 37 -17.53 3.60 4.47
CA SER A 37 -18.50 2.60 4.98
C SER A 37 -18.17 1.18 4.49
N SER A 38 -17.77 1.06 3.22
CA SER A 38 -17.55 -0.23 2.57
C SER A 38 -16.20 -0.84 2.95
N PHE A 39 -15.13 -0.04 2.98
CA PHE A 39 -13.76 -0.51 3.14
C PHE A 39 -13.04 0.03 4.39
N GLY A 40 -13.64 0.96 5.13
CA GLY A 40 -13.04 1.54 6.34
C GLY A 40 -11.69 2.20 6.07
N ARG A 41 -10.66 1.85 6.85
CA ARG A 41 -9.26 2.28 6.65
C ARG A 41 -8.59 1.56 5.47
N ALA A 42 -9.15 0.45 4.98
CA ALA A 42 -8.64 -0.27 3.81
C ALA A 42 -9.08 0.36 2.48
N TRP A 43 -9.66 1.56 2.49
CA TRP A 43 -10.14 2.28 1.31
C TRP A 43 -9.06 2.48 0.22
N PHE A 44 -7.78 2.55 0.62
CA PHE A 44 -6.66 2.71 -0.31
C PHE A 44 -6.48 1.49 -1.23
N VAL A 45 -6.95 0.31 -0.81
CA VAL A 45 -6.77 -0.96 -1.53
C VAL A 45 -7.57 -0.98 -2.84
N PRO A 46 -8.90 -0.77 -2.85
CA PRO A 46 -9.65 -0.70 -4.10
C PRO A 46 -9.25 0.50 -4.95
N VAL A 47 -8.88 1.64 -4.35
CA VAL A 47 -8.40 2.83 -5.09
C VAL A 47 -7.11 2.51 -5.84
N ALA A 48 -6.12 1.92 -5.16
CA ALA A 48 -4.86 1.54 -5.78
C ALA A 48 -5.06 0.47 -6.87
N ALA A 49 -5.95 -0.51 -6.65
CA ALA A 49 -6.27 -1.53 -7.63
C ALA A 49 -6.86 -0.94 -8.92
N VAL A 50 -7.79 0.02 -8.79
CA VAL A 50 -8.41 0.71 -9.94
C VAL A 50 -7.38 1.55 -10.70
N ILE A 51 -6.50 2.27 -10.00
CA ILE A 51 -5.42 3.04 -10.64
C ILE A 51 -4.44 2.10 -11.37
N ALA A 52 -4.03 1.00 -10.73
CA ALA A 52 -3.14 0.01 -11.33
C ALA A 52 -3.75 -0.63 -12.57
N LEU A 53 -5.05 -0.95 -12.54
CA LEU A 53 -5.78 -1.47 -13.70
C LEU A 53 -5.82 -0.44 -14.84
N GLY A 54 -6.10 0.81 -14.53
CA GLY A 54 -6.10 1.89 -15.52
C GLY A 54 -4.72 2.10 -16.16
N ALA A 55 -3.66 2.09 -15.34
CA ALA A 55 -2.28 2.18 -15.81
C ALA A 55 -1.89 0.98 -16.70
N TYR A 56 -2.32 -0.23 -16.32
CA TYR A 56 -2.13 -1.43 -17.14
C TYR A 56 -2.82 -1.32 -18.51
N MET A 57 -4.02 -0.73 -18.58
CA MET A 57 -4.74 -0.53 -19.85
C MET A 57 -4.07 0.51 -20.76
N LEU A 58 -3.46 1.55 -20.17
CA LEU A 58 -2.70 2.57 -20.91
C LEU A 58 -1.36 2.03 -21.43
N TRP A 59 -0.88 0.90 -20.90
CA TRP A 59 0.43 0.39 -21.25
C TRP A 59 0.48 -0.06 -22.73
N PRO A 60 1.37 0.53 -23.56
CA PRO A 60 1.32 0.36 -25.02
C PRO A 60 1.59 -1.09 -25.47
N ARG A 61 2.43 -1.83 -24.74
CA ARG A 61 2.67 -3.28 -24.94
C ARG A 61 2.50 -4.05 -23.65
N ALA A 62 1.26 -4.07 -23.15
CA ALA A 62 0.96 -4.76 -21.92
C ALA A 62 1.27 -6.26 -22.09
N PRO A 63 2.18 -6.85 -21.29
CA PRO A 63 2.37 -8.30 -21.30
C PRO A 63 1.03 -8.94 -20.91
N ARG A 64 0.59 -9.95 -21.67
CA ARG A 64 -0.70 -10.59 -21.42
C ARG A 64 -0.67 -11.27 -20.04
N PRO A 65 -1.47 -10.83 -19.06
CA PRO A 65 -1.51 -11.44 -17.75
C PRO A 65 -2.04 -12.85 -17.92
N ARG A 66 -1.40 -13.81 -17.27
CA ARG A 66 -1.95 -15.15 -17.21
C ARG A 66 -3.21 -15.08 -16.35
N VAL A 67 -4.21 -15.90 -16.65
CA VAL A 67 -5.45 -15.95 -15.86
C VAL A 67 -5.13 -16.19 -14.37
N LEU A 68 -4.10 -17.00 -14.11
CA LEU A 68 -3.54 -17.24 -12.77
C LEU A 68 -3.06 -15.95 -12.08
N ASP A 69 -2.40 -15.03 -12.78
CA ASP A 69 -1.91 -13.78 -12.19
C ASP A 69 -3.08 -12.87 -11.81
N VAL A 70 -4.13 -12.83 -12.64
CA VAL A 70 -5.35 -12.05 -12.36
C VAL A 70 -6.08 -12.61 -11.15
N LEU A 71 -6.24 -13.94 -11.08
CA LEU A 71 -6.87 -14.60 -9.95
C LEU A 71 -6.06 -14.41 -8.67
N ALA A 72 -4.75 -14.60 -8.72
CA ALA A 72 -3.86 -14.38 -7.59
C ALA A 72 -3.88 -12.93 -7.09
N GLY A 73 -3.93 -11.95 -7.99
CA GLY A 73 -4.03 -10.54 -7.62
C GLY A 73 -5.36 -10.22 -6.97
N THR A 74 -6.44 -10.82 -7.48
CA THR A 74 -7.78 -10.67 -6.88
C THR A 74 -7.83 -11.29 -5.49
N ILE A 75 -7.27 -12.49 -5.31
CA ILE A 75 -7.16 -13.15 -4.01
C ILE A 75 -6.31 -12.32 -3.05
N ALA A 76 -5.19 -11.74 -3.51
CA ALA A 76 -4.35 -10.88 -2.69
C ALA A 76 -5.12 -9.63 -2.22
N VAL A 77 -5.88 -8.98 -3.10
CA VAL A 77 -6.72 -7.82 -2.75
C VAL A 77 -7.78 -8.20 -1.71
N ILE A 78 -8.49 -9.31 -1.91
CA ILE A 78 -9.51 -9.80 -0.98
C ILE A 78 -8.87 -10.14 0.37
N ALA A 79 -7.74 -10.84 0.36
CA ALA A 79 -7.02 -11.23 1.56
C ALA A 79 -6.54 -10.01 2.35
N LEU A 80 -6.05 -8.98 1.66
CA LEU A 80 -5.61 -7.75 2.31
C LEU A 80 -6.80 -6.99 2.93
N VAL A 81 -7.94 -6.88 2.24
CA VAL A 81 -9.16 -6.26 2.80
C VAL A 81 -9.67 -7.03 4.02
N GLY A 82 -9.68 -8.36 3.99
CA GLY A 82 -10.02 -9.20 5.15
C GLY A 82 -9.04 -9.02 6.30
N LEU A 83 -7.73 -8.97 6.03
CA LEU A 83 -6.72 -8.75 7.06
C LEU A 83 -6.92 -7.41 7.80
N PHE A 84 -7.29 -6.35 7.08
CA PHE A 84 -7.66 -5.06 7.67
C PHE A 84 -8.98 -5.11 8.47
N GLY A 85 -9.89 -6.01 8.10
CA GLY A 85 -11.07 -6.37 8.88
C GLY A 85 -10.67 -6.96 10.23
N LEU A 86 -9.93 -8.08 10.22
CA LEU A 86 -9.51 -8.79 11.45
C LEU A 86 -8.59 -7.97 12.36
N ALA A 87 -7.66 -7.20 11.79
CA ALA A 87 -6.62 -6.51 12.56
C ALA A 87 -7.13 -5.32 13.38
N ALA A 88 -8.21 -4.67 12.95
CA ALA A 88 -8.65 -3.42 13.56
C ALA A 88 -10.15 -3.13 13.43
N GLN A 89 -10.97 -4.10 13.00
CA GLN A 89 -12.35 -3.88 12.52
C GLN A 89 -12.43 -2.74 11.50
N ALA A 90 -11.31 -2.49 10.81
CA ALA A 90 -11.09 -1.31 10.01
C ALA A 90 -11.28 -1.59 8.52
N GLY A 91 -11.75 -2.78 8.15
CA GLY A 91 -12.08 -3.18 6.78
C GLY A 91 -13.48 -2.78 6.30
N GLY A 92 -14.24 -2.02 7.09
CA GLY A 92 -15.61 -1.61 6.74
C GLY A 92 -16.60 -2.78 6.71
N SER A 93 -17.69 -2.69 5.94
CA SER A 93 -18.62 -3.80 5.75
C SER A 93 -18.04 -4.95 4.92
N ALA A 94 -17.18 -4.65 3.94
CA ALA A 94 -16.57 -5.67 3.08
C ALA A 94 -15.55 -6.53 3.84
N GLY A 95 -14.67 -5.93 4.64
CA GLY A 95 -13.75 -6.66 5.50
C GLY A 95 -14.47 -7.55 6.51
N ARG A 96 -15.52 -7.03 7.17
CA ARG A 96 -16.34 -7.82 8.10
C ARG A 96 -17.02 -9.02 7.44
N ALA A 97 -17.57 -8.85 6.23
CA ALA A 97 -18.16 -9.96 5.51
C ALA A 97 -17.14 -11.06 5.15
N ILE A 98 -15.91 -10.68 4.79
CA ILE A 98 -14.81 -11.62 4.55
C ILE A 98 -14.43 -12.33 5.86
N ASP A 99 -14.29 -11.57 6.94
CA ASP A 99 -13.93 -12.11 8.25
C ASP A 99 -14.98 -13.10 8.76
N ASP A 100 -16.27 -12.79 8.66
CA ASP A 100 -17.35 -13.67 9.11
C ASP A 100 -17.31 -15.02 8.39
N VAL A 101 -17.04 -15.02 7.08
CA VAL A 101 -16.91 -16.25 6.29
C VAL A 101 -15.66 -17.03 6.69
N MET A 102 -14.51 -16.36 6.85
CA MET A 102 -13.23 -17.01 7.18
C MET A 102 -13.22 -17.55 8.62
N VAL A 103 -13.76 -16.79 9.57
CA VAL A 103 -13.91 -17.19 10.97
C VAL A 103 -14.92 -18.33 11.09
N GLY A 104 -16.01 -18.30 10.34
CA GLY A 104 -16.97 -19.41 10.28
C GLY A 104 -16.35 -20.72 9.76
N LEU A 105 -15.37 -20.62 8.85
CA LEU A 105 -14.73 -21.79 8.25
C LEU A 105 -13.59 -22.36 9.11
N ALA A 106 -12.75 -21.52 9.71
CA ALA A 106 -11.48 -21.94 10.31
C ALA A 106 -11.24 -21.39 11.73
N GLY A 107 -12.22 -20.69 12.32
CA GLY A 107 -12.06 -19.95 13.56
C GLY A 107 -11.16 -18.71 13.40
N THR A 108 -11.06 -17.89 14.46
CA THR A 108 -10.35 -16.61 14.41
C THR A 108 -8.87 -16.75 14.04
N TRP A 109 -8.17 -17.72 14.63
CA TRP A 109 -6.76 -17.97 14.34
C TRP A 109 -6.55 -18.56 12.94
N GLY A 110 -7.46 -19.43 12.49
CA GLY A 110 -7.40 -20.00 11.14
C GLY A 110 -7.69 -18.96 10.06
N ALA A 111 -8.61 -18.01 10.30
CA ALA A 111 -8.89 -16.91 9.40
C ALA A 111 -7.65 -16.03 9.17
N TRP A 112 -6.91 -15.69 10.24
CA TRP A 112 -5.63 -15.01 10.13
C TRP A 112 -4.63 -15.79 9.27
N ALA A 113 -4.47 -17.08 9.55
CA ALA A 113 -3.53 -17.91 8.81
C ALA A 113 -3.91 -18.01 7.31
N LEU A 114 -5.20 -18.19 7.00
CA LEU A 114 -5.70 -18.29 5.63
C LEU A 114 -5.57 -16.98 4.85
N LEU A 115 -5.89 -15.84 5.46
CA LEU A 115 -5.77 -14.54 4.82
C LEU A 115 -4.29 -14.16 4.60
N VAL A 116 -3.43 -14.42 5.59
CA VAL A 116 -1.98 -14.20 5.41
C VAL A 116 -1.41 -15.12 4.33
N ALA A 117 -1.77 -16.41 4.34
CA ALA A 117 -1.32 -17.35 3.33
C ALA A 117 -1.83 -16.97 1.92
N GLY A 118 -3.12 -16.63 1.79
CA GLY A 118 -3.71 -16.18 0.54
C GLY A 118 -3.06 -14.91 0.01
N LEU A 119 -2.75 -13.95 0.88
CA LEU A 119 -2.03 -12.73 0.52
C LEU A 119 -0.60 -13.05 0.02
N VAL A 120 0.15 -13.87 0.76
CA VAL A 120 1.53 -14.23 0.41
C VAL A 120 1.57 -14.99 -0.91
N ILE A 121 0.71 -16.00 -1.07
CA ILE A 121 0.62 -16.78 -2.32
C ILE A 121 0.19 -15.87 -3.47
N GLY A 122 -0.83 -15.05 -3.26
CA GLY A 122 -1.32 -14.11 -4.26
C GLY A 122 -0.23 -13.16 -4.74
N LEU A 123 0.56 -12.61 -3.81
CA LEU A 123 1.68 -11.71 -4.09
C LEU A 123 2.82 -12.42 -4.84
N ILE A 124 3.19 -13.63 -4.42
CA ILE A 124 4.22 -14.44 -5.08
C ILE A 124 3.87 -14.66 -6.55
N VAL A 125 2.62 -15.05 -6.81
CA VAL A 125 2.15 -15.36 -8.17
C VAL A 125 2.02 -14.09 -9.01
N THR A 126 1.38 -13.03 -8.51
CA THR A 126 1.20 -11.79 -9.31
C THR A 126 2.50 -11.09 -9.62
N ILE A 127 3.36 -10.98 -8.63
CA ILE A 127 4.54 -10.16 -8.75
C ILE A 127 5.67 -10.97 -9.40
N HIS A 128 5.64 -12.32 -9.39
CA HIS A 128 6.79 -13.17 -9.76
C HIS A 128 8.09 -12.79 -9.00
N PHE A 129 8.01 -11.97 -7.94
CA PHE A 129 9.17 -11.60 -7.15
C PHE A 129 9.43 -12.70 -6.14
N SER A 130 10.68 -13.15 -6.09
CA SER A 130 11.23 -13.82 -4.92
C SER A 130 10.94 -12.95 -3.68
N PRO A 131 10.17 -13.44 -2.69
CA PRO A 131 9.88 -12.71 -1.45
C PRO A 131 11.14 -12.20 -0.74
N GLY A 132 12.26 -12.91 -0.92
CA GLY A 132 13.57 -12.50 -0.40
C GLY A 132 14.10 -11.20 -1.00
N ALA A 133 13.79 -10.89 -2.27
CA ALA A 133 14.23 -9.66 -2.92
C ALA A 133 13.51 -8.43 -2.36
N LEU A 134 12.22 -8.56 -2.04
CA LEU A 134 11.43 -7.46 -1.48
C LEU A 134 11.87 -7.16 -0.04
N ILE A 135 12.07 -8.19 0.78
CA ILE A 135 12.64 -8.07 2.14
C ILE A 135 14.04 -7.43 2.07
N ALA A 136 14.90 -7.89 1.16
CA ALA A 136 16.24 -7.32 0.98
C ALA A 136 16.20 -5.84 0.57
N THR A 137 15.23 -5.43 -0.24
CA THR A 137 15.08 -4.04 -0.68
C THR A 137 14.61 -3.14 0.46
N VAL A 138 13.61 -3.58 1.23
CA VAL A 138 13.14 -2.87 2.43
C VAL A 138 14.27 -2.71 3.45
N VAL A 139 15.02 -3.78 3.73
CA VAL A 139 16.17 -3.73 4.65
C VAL A 139 17.23 -2.75 4.15
N LYS A 140 17.55 -2.76 2.85
CA LYS A 140 18.51 -1.81 2.25
C LYS A 140 18.02 -0.36 2.35
N THR A 141 16.74 -0.09 2.10
CA THR A 141 16.18 1.25 2.24
C THR A 141 16.15 1.74 3.69
N MET A 142 15.84 0.86 4.64
CA MET A 142 15.95 1.18 6.07
C MET A 142 17.39 1.48 6.47
N GLN A 143 18.33 0.63 6.07
CA GLN A 143 19.75 0.85 6.36
C GLN A 143 20.26 2.17 5.77
N ALA A 144 19.85 2.51 4.55
CA ALA A 144 20.17 3.78 3.92
C ALA A 144 19.56 4.97 4.67
N ALA A 145 18.30 4.87 5.10
CA ALA A 145 17.64 5.89 5.90
C ALA A 145 18.32 6.07 7.29
N PHE A 146 18.74 4.99 7.94
CA PHE A 146 19.50 5.06 9.20
C PHE A 146 20.90 5.64 9.01
N ALA A 147 21.57 5.32 7.90
CA ALA A 147 22.85 5.92 7.55
C ALA A 147 22.71 7.44 7.33
N GLU A 148 21.65 7.88 6.65
CA GLU A 148 21.39 9.30 6.44
C GLU A 148 21.00 10.01 7.74
N ARG A 149 20.20 9.37 8.60
CA ARG A 149 19.89 9.92 9.92
C ARG A 149 21.16 10.12 10.76
N ARG A 150 22.08 9.14 10.78
CA ARG A 150 23.37 9.27 11.47
C ARG A 150 24.26 10.35 10.84
N ARG A 151 24.19 10.54 9.53
CA ARG A 151 24.92 11.61 8.83
C ARG A 151 24.36 12.98 9.20
N LEU A 152 23.04 13.13 9.25
CA LEU A 152 22.37 14.35 9.70
C LEU A 152 22.66 14.64 11.18
N GLU A 153 22.65 13.62 12.04
CA GLU A 153 23.03 13.76 13.45
C GLU A 153 24.48 14.24 13.60
N ARG A 154 25.42 13.79 12.76
CA ARG A 154 26.81 14.31 12.75
C ARG A 154 26.91 15.74 12.24
N LEU A 155 26.13 16.11 11.22
CA LEU A 155 26.11 17.47 10.66
C LEU A 155 25.45 18.46 11.62
N VAL A 156 24.45 18.02 12.39
CA VAL A 156 23.79 18.81 13.44
C VAL A 156 24.62 18.87 14.72
N ALA A 157 25.38 17.82 15.05
CA ALA A 157 26.30 17.82 16.20
C ALA A 157 27.58 18.65 15.96
N ALA A 158 27.89 18.99 14.70
CA ALA A 158 28.96 19.92 14.35
C ALA A 158 28.39 21.34 14.13
N PRO A 159 28.13 22.08 15.22
CA PRO A 159 28.90 23.31 15.42
C PRO A 159 29.07 23.70 16.90
N THR A 160 30.23 23.39 17.52
CA THR A 160 30.76 24.16 18.67
C THR A 160 32.27 24.03 18.91
N ASP A 161 32.97 23.04 18.35
CA ASP A 161 34.40 22.82 18.69
C ASP A 161 35.43 23.55 17.81
N GLN A 162 35.01 24.28 16.76
CA GLN A 162 35.97 24.97 15.88
C GLN A 162 36.38 26.38 16.34
N THR A 163 35.84 26.91 17.44
CA THR A 163 36.14 28.29 17.88
C THR A 163 37.14 28.40 19.04
N LYS A 164 37.80 27.33 19.48
CA LYS A 164 38.79 27.41 20.59
C LYS A 164 40.26 27.13 20.23
N GLY A 165 40.61 26.95 18.96
CA GLY A 165 41.98 26.56 18.57
C GLY A 165 42.82 27.61 17.85
N ALA A 166 42.29 28.78 17.51
CA ALA A 166 42.93 29.68 16.55
C ALA A 166 43.33 31.06 17.12
N VAL A 167 43.99 31.13 18.29
CA VAL A 167 44.78 32.33 18.65
C VAL A 167 45.99 31.94 19.52
N LYS A 168 47.16 31.78 18.88
CA LYS A 168 48.42 32.44 19.26
C LYS A 168 49.52 32.21 18.20
N THR A 169 49.56 33.18 17.29
CA THR A 169 50.74 33.79 16.64
C THR A 169 52.14 33.22 16.92
N THR A 170 52.81 32.81 15.85
CA THR A 170 54.27 32.97 15.59
C THR A 170 54.71 34.44 15.81
N PRO A 171 55.99 34.76 16.10
CA PRO A 171 57.21 34.20 15.50
C PRO A 171 58.11 33.40 16.45
#